data_AF-A0A356BZF0-F1
#
_entry.id   AF-A0A356BZF0-F1
#
_cell.length_a   1.000
_cell.length_b   1.000
_cell.length_c   1.000
_cell.angle_alpha   90.00
_cell.angle_beta   90.00
_cell.angle_gamma   90.00
#
_symmetry.space_group_name_H-M   'P 1'
#
loop_
_entity.id
_entity.type
_entity.pdbx_description
1 polymer ?
#
loop_
_entity_poly.entity_id
_entity_poly.type
_entity_poly.pdbx_seq_one_letter_code
_entity_poly.pdbx_strand_id
1 'polypeptide(L)'
;MAKHKDTILVLLITFLYHTMNQMFVPTLPLYIIGLGGSEVVVGVIVGLLSLGAIVSKAFFGKMATRHSSLLVLRIGLVIATFVLFLYQPFFGFGFLALVRLLQSVGLAGFVVGAQGMLSDNTRSHNRGLFFGIFAATIGLGMMVGPLLGSF
;
A
#
# COMPACT_ATOMS: atom_id res chain seq x y z
N MET A 1 -0.76 -3.29 -28.62
CA MET A 1 -1.25 -2.00 -28.07
C MET A 1 -1.76 -2.13 -26.62
N ALA A 2 -2.44 -3.21 -26.22
CA ALA A 2 -2.97 -3.42 -24.86
C ALA A 2 -1.91 -3.30 -23.72
N LYS A 3 -0.74 -3.95 -23.86
CA LYS A 3 0.31 -3.96 -22.81
C LYS A 3 0.80 -2.59 -22.34
N HIS A 4 0.79 -1.57 -23.22
CA HIS A 4 1.24 -0.22 -22.82
C HIS A 4 0.18 0.49 -21.96
N LYS A 5 -1.11 0.27 -22.25
CA LYS A 5 -2.21 0.79 -21.44
C LYS A 5 -2.18 0.19 -20.03
N ASP A 6 -1.93 -1.11 -19.94
CA ASP A 6 -1.86 -1.81 -18.65
C ASP A 6 -0.70 -1.32 -17.79
N THR A 7 0.48 -1.09 -18.37
CA THR A 7 1.63 -0.51 -17.65
C THR A 7 1.34 0.90 -17.15
N ILE A 8 0.75 1.77 -17.98
CA ILE A 8 0.37 3.13 -17.56
C ILE A 8 -0.66 3.09 -16.43
N LEU A 9 -1.64 2.19 -16.51
CA LEU A 9 -2.65 2.02 -15.47
C LEU A 9 -2.01 1.57 -14.15
N VAL A 10 -1.07 0.62 -14.19
CA VAL A 10 -0.34 0.18 -12.99
C VAL A 10 0.43 1.35 -12.38
N LEU A 11 1.12 2.16 -13.17
CA LEU A 11 1.83 3.35 -12.67
C LEU A 11 0.87 4.35 -12.02
N LEU A 12 -0.27 4.64 -12.66
CA LEU A 12 -1.29 5.53 -12.09
C LEU A 12 -1.84 4.99 -10.76
N ILE A 13 -2.17 3.70 -10.71
CA ILE A 13 -2.63 3.04 -9.49
C ILE A 13 -1.54 3.14 -8.41
N THR A 14 -0.27 2.94 -8.76
CA THR A 14 0.85 3.04 -7.83
C THR A 14 0.98 4.44 -7.25
N PHE A 15 0.88 5.48 -8.08
CA PHE A 15 0.88 6.86 -7.62
C PHE A 15 -0.25 7.09 -6.61
N LEU A 16 -1.49 6.78 -6.99
CA LEU A 16 -2.67 7.01 -6.14
C LEU A 16 -2.60 6.22 -4.83
N TYR A 17 -2.15 4.97 -4.89
CA TYR A 17 -2.03 4.09 -3.73
C TYR A 17 -1.00 4.62 -2.72
N HIS A 18 0.16 5.07 -3.21
CA HIS A 18 1.20 5.63 -2.34
C HIS A 18 0.82 7.00 -1.81
N THR A 19 0.17 7.86 -2.60
CA THR A 19 -0.40 9.11 -2.12
C THR A 19 -1.36 8.85 -0.96
N MET A 20 -2.35 7.96 -1.16
CA MET A 20 -3.32 7.60 -0.11
C MET A 20 -2.63 7.04 1.14
N ASN A 21 -1.69 6.09 1.02
CA ASN A 21 -0.99 5.55 2.19
C ASN A 21 -0.20 6.60 2.96
N GLN A 22 0.37 7.57 2.24
CA GLN A 22 1.28 8.54 2.84
C GLN A 22 0.56 9.73 3.48
N MET A 23 -0.74 9.92 3.18
CA MET A 23 -1.61 10.81 3.96
C MET A 23 -1.71 10.38 5.45
N PHE A 24 -1.55 9.09 5.74
CA PHE A 24 -1.62 8.56 7.11
C PHE A 24 -0.36 8.83 7.94
N VAL A 25 0.76 9.19 7.32
CA VAL A 25 2.05 9.36 7.99
C VAL A 25 2.02 10.53 8.98
N PRO A 26 1.55 11.75 8.62
CA PRO A 26 1.44 12.84 9.59
C PRO A 26 0.20 12.72 10.50
N THR A 27 -0.91 12.19 9.99
CA THR A 27 -2.21 12.25 10.68
C THR A 27 -2.36 11.21 11.78
N LEU A 28 -1.95 9.96 11.54
CA LEU A 28 -2.18 8.88 12.50
C LEU A 28 -1.43 9.07 13.82
N PRO A 29 -0.14 9.46 13.84
CA PRO A 29 0.56 9.72 15.10
C PRO A 29 -0.13 10.79 15.93
N LEU A 30 -0.47 11.93 15.30
CA LEU A 30 -1.17 13.04 15.97
C LEU A 30 -2.53 12.60 16.50
N TYR A 31 -3.24 11.79 15.73
CA TYR A 31 -4.53 11.24 16.12
C TYR A 31 -4.43 10.33 17.36
N ILE A 32 -3.44 9.43 17.41
CA ILE A 32 -3.22 8.55 18.56
C ILE A 32 -2.83 9.34 19.81
N ILE A 33 -1.92 10.31 19.69
CA ILE A 33 -1.52 11.18 20.80
C ILE A 33 -2.71 12.01 21.29
N GLY A 34 -3.53 12.54 20.37
CA GLY A 34 -4.74 13.32 20.71
C GLY A 34 -5.80 12.51 21.47
N LEU A 35 -5.83 11.19 21.29
CA LEU A 35 -6.65 10.27 22.09
C LEU A 35 -6.02 9.87 23.44
N GLY A 36 -4.86 10.45 23.81
CA GLY A 36 -4.13 10.12 25.03
C GLY A 36 -3.19 8.91 24.91
N GLY A 37 -2.91 8.45 23.69
CA GLY A 37 -1.92 7.39 23.44
C GLY A 37 -0.50 7.88 23.70
N SER A 38 0.38 6.98 24.14
CA SER A 38 1.81 7.28 24.31
C SER A 38 2.59 7.10 23.00
N GLU A 39 3.81 7.63 22.93
CA GLU A 39 4.72 7.40 21.80
C GLU A 39 4.99 5.92 21.53
N VAL A 40 4.99 5.09 22.57
CA VAL A 40 5.12 3.63 22.43
C VAL A 40 3.93 3.05 21.66
N VAL A 41 2.71 3.50 21.95
CA VAL A 41 1.50 3.08 21.23
C VAL A 41 1.56 3.51 19.76
N VAL A 42 2.01 4.73 19.50
CA VAL A 42 2.24 5.22 18.12
C VAL A 42 3.23 4.31 17.39
N GLY A 43 4.39 4.04 17.99
CA GLY A 43 5.43 3.20 17.40
C GLY A 43 4.93 1.79 17.08
N VAL A 44 4.17 1.18 17.99
CA VAL A 44 3.56 -0.14 17.78
C VAL A 44 2.56 -0.09 16.62
N ILE A 45 1.59 0.82 16.64
CA ILE A 45 0.53 0.88 15.62
C ILE A 45 1.09 1.21 14.22
N VAL A 46 2.05 2.14 14.14
CA VAL A 46 2.71 2.47 12.87
C VAL A 46 3.58 1.30 12.38
N GLY A 47 4.31 0.64 13.28
CA GLY A 47 5.19 -0.49 12.96
C GLY A 47 4.45 -1.75 12.51
N LEU A 48 3.23 -1.99 13.02
CA LEU A 48 2.41 -3.15 12.63
C LEU A 48 2.12 -3.19 11.13
N LEU A 49 2.03 -2.04 10.46
CA LEU A 49 1.84 -1.99 9.01
C LEU A 49 3.00 -2.67 8.28
N SER A 50 4.24 -2.36 8.66
CA SER A 50 5.45 -2.94 8.04
C SER A 50 5.57 -4.43 8.34
N LEU A 51 5.35 -4.83 9.60
CA LEU A 51 5.41 -6.22 10.02
C LEU A 51 4.37 -7.09 9.31
N GLY A 52 3.11 -6.66 9.32
CA GLY A 52 2.03 -7.38 8.66
C GLY A 52 2.23 -7.47 7.14
N ALA A 53 2.80 -6.43 6.52
CA ALA A 53 3.08 -6.42 5.10
C ALA A 53 4.18 -7.42 4.72
N ILE A 54 5.23 -7.56 5.53
CA ILE A 54 6.29 -8.56 5.29
C ILE A 54 5.70 -9.97 5.29
N VAL A 55 4.91 -10.31 6.30
CA VAL A 55 4.27 -11.63 6.42
C VAL A 55 3.31 -11.87 5.25
N SER A 56 2.45 -10.88 4.95
CA SER A 56 1.45 -10.99 3.90
C SER A 56 2.05 -11.09 2.49
N LYS A 57 3.22 -10.48 2.24
CA LYS A 57 3.92 -10.57 0.95
C LYS A 57 4.34 -12.00 0.62
N ALA A 58 4.72 -12.82 1.60
CA ALA A 58 5.07 -14.22 1.37
C ALA A 58 3.86 -15.03 0.85
N PHE A 59 2.67 -14.76 1.37
CA PHE A 59 1.43 -15.37 0.91
C PHE A 59 1.06 -14.90 -0.50
N PHE A 60 1.01 -13.59 -0.72
CA PHE A 60 0.65 -13.04 -2.03
C PHE A 60 1.68 -13.35 -3.11
N GLY A 61 2.97 -13.49 -2.76
CA GLY A 61 4.02 -13.93 -3.68
C GLY A 61 3.70 -15.31 -4.23
N LYS A 62 3.39 -16.29 -3.37
CA LYS A 62 2.98 -17.63 -3.79
C LYS A 62 1.71 -17.60 -4.64
N MET A 63 0.73 -16.77 -4.27
CA MET A 63 -0.52 -16.61 -5.03
C MET A 63 -0.28 -16.01 -6.42
N ALA A 64 0.59 -15.01 -6.53
CA ALA A 64 0.94 -14.36 -7.80
C ALA A 64 1.64 -15.34 -8.74
N THR A 65 2.58 -16.14 -8.23
CA THR A 65 3.27 -17.17 -9.02
C THR A 65 2.34 -18.30 -9.49
N ARG A 66 1.37 -18.71 -8.66
CA ARG A 66 0.48 -19.84 -9.00
C ARG A 66 -0.74 -19.46 -9.83
N HIS A 67 -1.23 -18.23 -9.69
CA HIS A 67 -2.49 -17.80 -10.30
C HIS A 67 -2.32 -16.62 -11.24
N SER A 68 -2.19 -15.40 -10.72
CA SER A 68 -2.07 -14.19 -11.54
C SER A 68 -1.67 -12.97 -10.70
N SER A 69 -0.70 -12.21 -11.20
CA SER A 69 -0.35 -10.87 -10.68
C SER A 69 -1.54 -9.92 -10.64
N LEU A 70 -2.41 -9.97 -11.66
CA LEU A 70 -3.59 -9.12 -11.76
C LEU A 70 -4.62 -9.43 -10.67
N LEU A 71 -4.83 -10.72 -10.39
CA LEU A 71 -5.75 -11.17 -9.33
C LEU A 71 -5.26 -10.69 -7.96
N VAL A 72 -3.96 -10.85 -7.69
CA VAL A 72 -3.33 -10.38 -6.46
C VAL A 72 -3.44 -8.86 -6.31
N LEU A 73 -3.20 -8.11 -7.39
CA LEU A 73 -3.36 -6.65 -7.40
C LEU A 73 -4.80 -6.24 -7.06
N ARG A 74 -5.80 -6.87 -7.69
CA ARG A 74 -7.22 -6.57 -7.45
C ARG A 74 -7.63 -6.86 -6.00
N ILE A 75 -7.22 -8.01 -5.46
CA ILE A 75 -7.49 -8.34 -4.05
C ILE A 75 -6.86 -7.31 -3.12
N GLY A 76 -5.59 -6.96 -3.35
CA GLY A 76 -4.89 -5.96 -2.54
C GLY A 76 -5.58 -4.60 -2.56
N LEU A 77 -6.02 -4.15 -3.74
CA LEU A 77 -6.75 -2.88 -3.89
C LEU A 77 -8.12 -2.92 -3.19
N VAL A 78 -8.90 -3.99 -3.36
CA VAL A 78 -10.21 -4.13 -2.68
C VAL A 78 -10.04 -4.08 -1.16
N ILE A 79 -9.06 -4.82 -0.62
CA ILE A 79 -8.77 -4.81 0.82
C ILE A 79 -8.36 -3.40 1.25
N ALA A 80 -7.43 -2.76 0.53
CA ALA A 80 -6.95 -1.43 0.89
C ALA A 80 -8.08 -0.38 0.88
N THR A 81 -8.99 -0.42 -0.08
CA THR A 81 -10.15 0.46 -0.13
C THR A 81 -11.13 0.17 1.00
N PHE A 82 -11.44 -1.10 1.28
CA PHE A 82 -12.40 -1.46 2.32
C PHE A 82 -11.90 -1.07 3.72
N VAL A 83 -10.60 -1.20 3.97
CA VAL A 83 -9.97 -0.83 5.25
C VAL A 83 -10.14 0.67 5.55
N LEU A 84 -10.25 1.55 4.55
CA LEU A 84 -10.49 2.98 4.79
C LEU A 84 -11.78 3.24 5.60
N PHE A 85 -12.82 2.45 5.36
CA PHE A 85 -14.08 2.57 6.09
C PHE A 85 -13.97 2.10 7.55
N LEU A 86 -12.96 1.28 7.86
CA LEU A 86 -12.72 0.75 9.20
C LEU A 86 -11.92 1.71 10.09
N TYR A 87 -11.40 2.82 9.58
CA TYR A 87 -10.77 3.85 10.41
C TYR A 87 -11.83 4.63 11.20
N GLN A 88 -12.41 3.98 12.21
CA GLN A 88 -13.47 4.52 13.05
C GLN A 88 -12.91 4.93 14.43
N PRO A 89 -13.16 6.18 14.85
CA PRO A 89 -12.46 6.79 15.99
C PRO A 89 -12.83 6.21 17.36
N PHE A 90 -13.98 5.55 17.49
CA PHE A 90 -14.57 5.21 18.78
C PHE A 90 -14.17 3.83 19.35
N PHE A 91 -13.46 2.99 18.59
CA PHE A 91 -13.17 1.59 18.99
C PHE A 91 -11.81 1.38 19.69
N GLY A 92 -11.03 2.44 19.91
CA GLY A 92 -9.78 2.40 20.69
C GLY A 92 -8.55 1.82 19.96
N PHE A 93 -7.41 1.81 20.67
CA PHE A 93 -6.09 1.49 20.08
C PHE A 93 -5.94 0.04 19.59
N GLY A 94 -6.56 -0.92 20.28
CA GLY A 94 -6.54 -2.32 19.84
C GLY A 94 -7.24 -2.54 18.50
N PHE A 95 -8.36 -1.85 18.29
CA PHE A 95 -9.05 -1.87 17.00
C PHE A 95 -8.23 -1.19 15.91
N LEU A 96 -7.60 -0.04 16.20
CA LEU A 96 -6.69 0.62 15.25
C LEU A 96 -5.51 -0.28 14.84
N ALA A 97 -4.96 -1.06 15.78
CA ALA A 97 -3.93 -2.06 15.48
C ALA A 97 -4.44 -3.15 14.52
N LEU A 98 -5.67 -3.64 14.71
CA LEU A 98 -6.30 -4.60 13.78
C LEU A 98 -6.51 -3.98 12.39
N VAL A 99 -7.02 -2.76 12.33
CA VAL A 99 -7.20 -2.02 11.05
C VAL A 99 -5.86 -1.87 10.33
N ARG A 100 -4.77 -1.58 11.07
CA ARG A 100 -3.41 -1.51 10.50
C ARG A 100 -2.92 -2.84 9.95
N LEU A 101 -3.19 -3.93 10.65
CA LEU A 101 -2.87 -5.27 10.14
C LEU A 101 -3.67 -5.59 8.88
N LEU A 102 -4.96 -5.27 8.82
CA LEU A 102 -5.77 -5.45 7.61
C LEU A 102 -5.26 -4.58 6.45
N GLN A 103 -4.88 -3.32 6.74
CA GLN A 103 -4.27 -2.43 5.75
C GLN A 103 -2.97 -3.03 5.18
N SER A 104 -2.17 -3.68 6.03
CA SER A 104 -0.92 -4.32 5.63
C SER A 104 -1.12 -5.46 4.62
N VAL A 105 -2.24 -6.17 4.69
CA VAL A 105 -2.64 -7.20 3.72
C VAL A 105 -2.91 -6.55 2.37
N GLY A 106 -3.66 -5.44 2.36
CA GLY A 106 -3.91 -4.65 1.14
C GLY A 106 -2.61 -4.13 0.51
N LEU A 107 -1.69 -3.61 1.34
CA LEU A 107 -0.36 -3.16 0.92
C LEU A 107 0.47 -4.28 0.30
N ALA A 108 0.49 -5.45 0.93
CA ALA A 108 1.22 -6.59 0.39
C ALA A 108 0.65 -7.04 -0.96
N GLY A 109 -0.67 -7.17 -1.08
CA GLY A 109 -1.33 -7.56 -2.33
C GLY A 109 -1.10 -6.53 -3.44
N PHE A 110 -1.19 -5.24 -3.13
CA PHE A 110 -0.88 -4.18 -4.08
C PHE A 110 0.58 -4.26 -4.56
N VAL A 111 1.56 -4.32 -3.65
CA VAL A 111 2.99 -4.30 -4.03
C VAL A 111 3.33 -5.52 -4.88
N VAL A 112 2.96 -6.73 -4.44
CA VAL A 112 3.27 -7.96 -5.17
C VAL A 112 2.56 -7.97 -6.52
N GLY A 113 1.28 -7.61 -6.55
CA GLY A 113 0.48 -7.60 -7.77
C GLY A 113 0.93 -6.57 -8.79
N ALA A 114 1.27 -5.35 -8.35
CA ALA A 114 1.75 -4.28 -9.22
C ALA A 114 3.13 -4.61 -9.81
N GLN A 115 4.06 -5.12 -9.00
CA GLN A 115 5.37 -5.55 -9.49
C GLN A 115 5.27 -6.73 -10.46
N GLY A 116 4.38 -7.69 -10.18
CA GLY A 116 4.10 -8.81 -11.07
C GLY A 116 3.52 -8.32 -12.42
N MET A 117 2.49 -7.48 -12.38
CA MET A 117 1.90 -6.87 -13.58
C MET A 117 2.90 -6.08 -14.41
N LEU A 118 3.81 -5.36 -13.75
CA LEU A 118 4.88 -4.63 -14.43
C LEU A 118 5.89 -5.60 -15.07
N SER A 119 6.25 -6.68 -14.38
CA SER A 119 7.12 -7.72 -14.92
C SER A 119 6.52 -8.43 -16.15
N ASP A 120 5.22 -8.73 -16.11
CA ASP A 120 4.48 -9.44 -17.16
C ASP A 120 4.28 -8.59 -18.43
N ASN A 121 4.21 -7.27 -18.26
CA ASN A 121 3.98 -6.31 -19.36
C ASN A 121 5.27 -5.69 -19.93
N THR A 122 6.43 -5.92 -19.31
CA THR A 122 7.72 -5.38 -19.74
C THR A 122 8.62 -6.45 -20.35
N ARG A 123 9.54 -6.04 -21.24
CA ARG A 123 10.52 -6.92 -21.88
C ARG A 123 11.85 -6.84 -21.15
N SER A 124 12.68 -7.87 -21.22
CA SER A 124 13.99 -7.91 -20.55
C SER A 124 14.86 -6.67 -20.81
N HIS A 125 14.90 -6.17 -22.06
CA HIS A 125 15.72 -5.01 -22.44
C HIS A 125 15.23 -3.66 -21.89
N ASN A 126 13.95 -3.53 -21.52
CA ASN A 126 13.38 -2.27 -21.01
C ASN A 126 12.82 -2.38 -19.59
N ARG A 127 12.87 -3.56 -18.97
CA ARG A 127 12.34 -3.82 -17.62
C ARG A 127 12.97 -2.89 -16.58
N GLY A 128 14.28 -2.67 -16.63
CA GLY A 128 14.97 -1.76 -15.71
C GLY A 128 14.43 -0.33 -15.77
N LEU A 129 14.19 0.20 -16.96
CA LEU A 129 13.59 1.53 -17.16
C LEU A 129 12.20 1.61 -16.51
N PHE A 130 11.34 0.63 -16.78
CA PHE A 130 9.98 0.63 -16.23
C PHE A 130 9.94 0.47 -14.71
N PHE A 131 10.80 -0.37 -14.13
CA PHE A 131 10.94 -0.46 -12.67
C PHE A 131 11.53 0.84 -12.07
N GLY A 132 12.40 1.53 -12.79
CA GLY A 132 12.89 2.87 -12.41
C GLY A 132 11.76 3.91 -12.40
N ILE A 133 10.94 3.94 -13.45
CA ILE A 133 9.75 4.81 -13.51
C ILE A 133 8.78 4.46 -12.37
N PHE A 134 8.52 3.18 -12.13
CA PHE A 134 7.69 2.71 -11.02
C PHE A 134 8.21 3.20 -9.66
N ALA A 135 9.51 3.09 -9.40
CA ALA A 135 10.11 3.61 -8.17
C ALA A 135 9.99 5.14 -8.06
N ALA A 136 10.19 5.87 -9.17
CA ALA A 136 9.98 7.32 -9.20
C ALA A 136 8.51 7.68 -8.91
N THR A 137 7.56 6.91 -9.44
CA THR A 137 6.12 7.08 -9.18
C THR A 137 5.77 6.84 -7.71
N ILE A 138 6.37 5.84 -7.06
CA ILE A 138 6.27 5.65 -5.60
C ILE A 138 6.74 6.90 -4.87
N GLY A 139 7.94 7.39 -5.20
CA GLY A 139 8.51 8.59 -4.59
C GLY A 139 7.61 9.82 -4.73
N LEU A 140 7.05 10.04 -5.92
CA LEU A 140 6.07 11.12 -6.15
C LEU A 140 4.83 10.98 -5.26
N GLY A 141 4.27 9.78 -5.15
CA GLY A 141 3.14 9.54 -4.25
C GLY A 141 3.51 9.78 -2.77
N MET A 142 4.71 9.39 -2.36
CA MET A 142 5.21 9.65 -1.00
C MET A 142 5.44 11.12 -0.69
N MET A 143 5.77 11.93 -1.68
CA MET A 143 5.88 13.38 -1.53
C MET A 143 4.52 14.07 -1.47
N VAL A 144 3.56 13.66 -2.32
CA VAL A 144 2.24 14.30 -2.42
C VAL A 144 1.32 13.89 -1.26
N GLY A 145 1.39 12.64 -0.80
CA GLY A 145 0.51 12.12 0.24
C GLY A 145 0.47 12.96 1.53
N PRO A 146 1.61 13.27 2.17
CA PRO A 146 1.61 14.06 3.40
C PRO A 146 1.02 15.46 3.21
N LEU A 147 1.24 16.10 2.06
CA LEU A 147 0.69 17.43 1.75
C LEU A 147 -0.84 17.42 1.69
N LEU A 148 -1.44 16.32 1.22
CA LEU A 148 -2.90 16.18 1.16
C LEU A 148 -3.49 15.69 2.48
N GLY A 149 -2.71 15.03 3.32
CA GLY A 149 -3.15 14.52 4.62
C GLY A 149 -2.96 15.50 5.77
N SER A 150 -2.12 16.53 5.63
CA SER A 150 -1.73 17.43 6.73
C SER A 150 -2.75 18.54 7.08
N PHE A 151 -3.92 18.55 6.44
CA PHE A 151 -5.00 19.52 6.67
C PHE A 151 -6.24 18.80 7.21
#